data_AF-A0A7K7KKG5-F1
#
_entry.id   AF-A0A7K7KKG5-F1
#
_cell.length_a   1.000
_cell.length_b   1.000
_cell.length_c   1.000
_cell.angle_alpha   90.00
_cell.angle_beta   90.00
_cell.angle_gamma   90.00
#
_symmetry.space_group_name_H-M   'P 1'
#
loop_
_entity.id
_entity.type
_entity.pdbx_description
1 polymer ?
#
loop_
_entity_poly.entity_id
_entity_poly.type
_entity_poly.pdbx_seq_one_letter_code
_entity_poly.pdbx_strand_id
1 'polypeptide(L)'
;SYLPSVFPGTLSNIKMVASGPKEGKVFGSLPLTCTIIGAPLDSPLYDWNYVRLAPTGELQFLAWVYPFGNNTGYAPPFQSRATISADKAKKKVSLRLHALTAIDTATYFCARQHTIKSMEAEAAQKVGGLLW
;
A
#
# COMPACT_ATOMS: atom_id res chain seq x y z
N SER A 1 59.20 -29.59 -2.77
CA SER A 1 59.15 -28.16 -3.10
C SER A 1 57.71 -27.79 -3.47
N TYR A 2 57.31 -26.54 -3.20
CA TYR A 2 55.96 -25.93 -3.29
C TYR A 2 55.18 -25.88 -1.96
N LEU A 3 55.34 -24.75 -1.26
CA LEU A 3 54.38 -24.21 -0.29
C LEU A 3 53.52 -23.17 -1.02
N PRO A 4 52.18 -23.20 -0.93
CA PRO A 4 51.38 -22.07 -1.38
C PRO A 4 51.44 -20.94 -0.35
N SER A 5 51.80 -19.76 -0.83
CA SER A 5 51.81 -18.50 -0.08
C SER A 5 50.40 -18.09 0.32
N VAL A 6 50.11 -18.13 1.63
CA VAL A 6 48.91 -17.49 2.19
C VAL A 6 49.20 -16.00 2.35
N PHE A 7 48.54 -15.15 1.57
CA PHE A 7 48.55 -13.71 1.80
C PHE A 7 47.66 -13.40 3.01
N PRO A 8 48.16 -12.76 4.08
CA PRO A 8 47.31 -12.30 5.17
C PRO A 8 46.50 -11.10 4.69
N GLY A 9 45.28 -11.35 4.23
CA GLY A 9 44.29 -10.30 3.99
C GLY A 9 43.86 -9.70 5.33
N THR A 10 44.15 -8.43 5.56
CA THR A 10 43.66 -7.69 6.73
C THR A 10 42.16 -7.46 6.57
N LEU A 11 41.33 -8.15 7.36
CA LEU A 11 39.90 -7.84 7.45
C LEU A 11 39.73 -6.49 8.15
N SER A 12 39.31 -5.47 7.41
CA SER A 12 38.93 -4.19 8.01
C SER A 12 37.69 -4.38 8.89
N ASN A 13 37.73 -3.89 10.13
CA ASN A 13 36.58 -3.86 11.03
C ASN A 13 35.58 -2.80 10.55
N ILE A 14 34.70 -3.15 9.61
CA ILE A 14 33.58 -2.28 9.23
C ILE A 14 32.54 -2.34 10.35
N LYS A 15 32.51 -1.32 11.22
CA LYS A 15 31.44 -1.15 12.20
C LYS A 15 30.28 -0.40 11.52
N MET A 16 29.25 -1.13 11.11
CA MET A 16 28.00 -0.52 10.64
C MET A 16 27.30 0.15 11.82
N VAL A 17 27.19 1.48 11.81
CA VAL A 17 26.36 2.23 12.75
C VAL A 17 25.06 2.56 12.02
N ALA A 18 24.00 1.80 12.32
CA ALA A 18 22.67 2.13 11.85
C ALA A 18 22.15 3.35 12.61
N SER A 19 22.06 4.51 11.95
CA SER A 19 21.32 5.66 12.46
C SER A 19 19.83 5.50 12.13
N GLY A 20 19.21 4.48 12.72
CA GLY A 20 17.75 4.35 12.77
C GLY A 20 17.19 5.06 14.02
N PRO A 21 15.90 5.42 14.04
CA PRO A 21 15.26 5.89 15.27
C PRO A 21 15.49 4.87 16.38
N LYS A 22 16.09 5.30 17.50
CA LYS A 22 16.23 4.46 18.68
C LYS A 22 14.83 4.03 19.12
N GLU A 23 14.67 2.72 19.30
CA GLU A 23 13.43 2.08 19.72
C GLU A 23 12.81 2.82 20.90
N GLY A 24 11.70 3.47 20.60
CA GLY A 24 10.94 4.33 21.49
C GLY A 24 9.54 4.42 20.91
N LYS A 25 8.53 4.32 21.78
CA LYS A 25 7.10 4.35 21.46
C LYS A 25 6.82 5.37 20.34
N VAL A 26 6.60 4.90 19.11
CA VAL A 26 6.44 5.77 17.92
C VAL A 26 5.04 6.39 17.93
N PHE A 27 4.76 7.29 18.88
CA PHE A 27 3.54 8.10 18.84
C PHE A 27 3.70 9.19 17.78
N GLY A 28 3.50 8.80 16.53
CA GLY A 28 3.55 9.68 15.37
C GLY A 28 2.53 9.28 14.32
N SER A 29 2.37 10.14 13.32
CA SER A 29 1.65 9.81 12.09
C SER A 29 2.63 9.63 10.94
N LEU A 30 2.45 8.59 10.12
CA LEU A 30 3.28 8.34 8.94
C LEU A 30 2.50 8.79 7.70
N PRO A 31 2.91 9.90 7.06
CA PRO A 31 2.39 10.27 5.74
C PRO A 31 3.12 9.48 4.66
N LEU A 32 2.37 8.83 3.80
CA LEU A 32 2.84 8.15 2.60
C LEU A 32 2.22 8.82 1.38
N THR A 33 2.97 8.95 0.30
CA THR A 33 2.49 9.52 -0.96
C THR A 33 3.02 8.74 -2.14
N CYS A 34 2.13 8.38 -3.05
CA CYS A 34 2.39 7.66 -4.27
C CYS A 34 2.07 8.58 -5.46
N THR A 35 3.05 8.84 -6.33
CA THR A 35 2.84 9.61 -7.55
C THR A 35 2.62 8.66 -8.72
N ILE A 36 1.50 8.84 -9.42
CA ILE A 36 1.11 7.94 -10.50
C ILE A 36 1.63 8.46 -11.83
N ILE A 37 2.38 7.60 -12.52
CA ILE A 37 3.00 7.87 -13.82
C ILE A 37 2.57 6.78 -14.80
N GLY A 38 2.26 7.14 -16.04
CA GLY A 38 1.92 6.19 -17.10
C GLY A 38 0.53 5.55 -17.01
N ALA A 39 -0.32 5.97 -16.06
CA ALA A 39 -1.70 5.53 -15.94
C ALA A 39 -2.64 6.68 -15.55
N PRO A 40 -3.90 6.68 -16.02
CA PRO A 40 -4.90 7.61 -15.52
C PRO A 40 -5.24 7.29 -14.05
N LEU A 41 -5.07 8.28 -13.16
CA LEU A 41 -5.45 8.13 -11.76
C LEU A 41 -6.97 7.92 -11.63
N ASP A 42 -7.74 8.67 -12.41
CA ASP A 42 -9.20 8.73 -12.36
C ASP A 42 -9.84 7.86 -13.45
N SER A 43 -9.61 6.54 -13.36
CA SER A 43 -10.09 5.57 -14.33
C SER A 43 -11.24 4.75 -13.75
N PRO A 44 -12.28 4.41 -14.53
CA PRO A 44 -13.32 3.50 -14.09
C PRO A 44 -12.83 2.03 -13.97
N LEU A 45 -11.60 1.75 -14.40
CA LEU A 45 -10.99 0.43 -14.44
C LEU A 45 -10.00 0.18 -13.30
N TYR A 46 -9.60 1.21 -12.56
CA TYR A 46 -8.50 1.10 -11.60
C TYR A 46 -8.86 1.65 -10.24
N ASP A 47 -8.48 0.91 -9.21
CA ASP A 47 -8.30 1.41 -7.86
C ASP A 47 -6.80 1.45 -7.49
N TRP A 48 -6.51 2.21 -6.43
CA TRP A 48 -5.18 2.41 -5.91
C TRP A 48 -5.13 1.97 -4.46
N ASN A 49 -4.19 1.09 -4.16
CA ASN A 49 -4.14 0.32 -2.94
C ASN A 49 -2.84 0.62 -2.22
N TYR A 50 -2.91 0.67 -0.89
CA TYR A 50 -1.74 0.58 -0.04
C TYR A 50 -1.67 -0.80 0.60
N VAL A 51 -0.51 -1.42 0.44
CA VAL A 51 -0.15 -2.70 1.07
C VAL A 51 1.15 -2.54 1.81
N ARG A 52 1.38 -3.33 2.85
CA ARG A 52 2.67 -3.37 3.54
C ARG A 52 3.18 -4.80 3.61
N LEU A 53 4.50 -4.93 3.55
CA LEU A 53 5.21 -6.18 3.75
C LEU A 53 5.87 -6.13 5.13
N ALA A 54 5.39 -6.97 6.05
CA ALA A 54 5.99 -7.12 7.37
C ALA A 54 7.40 -7.75 7.26
N PRO A 55 8.28 -7.55 8.26
CA PRO A 55 9.61 -8.17 8.29
C PRO A 55 9.58 -9.71 8.22
N THR A 56 8.46 -10.32 8.61
CA THR A 56 8.20 -11.76 8.52
C THR A 56 7.88 -12.23 7.09
N GLY A 57 7.72 -11.31 6.13
CA GLY A 57 7.33 -11.60 4.75
C GLY A 57 5.81 -11.62 4.51
N GLU A 58 5.00 -11.32 5.53
CA GLU A 58 3.53 -11.26 5.39
C GLU A 58 3.10 -9.98 4.66
N LEU A 59 2.33 -10.13 3.58
CA LEU A 59 1.74 -9.01 2.87
C LEU A 59 0.36 -8.68 3.46
N GLN A 60 0.19 -7.45 3.93
CA GLN A 60 -1.04 -6.97 4.55
C GLN A 60 -1.62 -5.83 3.73
N PHE A 61 -2.91 -5.91 3.44
CA PHE A 61 -3.68 -4.82 2.83
C PHE A 61 -4.07 -3.77 3.88
N LEU A 62 -3.96 -2.49 3.54
CA LEU A 62 -4.29 -1.38 4.45
C LEU A 62 -5.55 -0.64 4.04
N ALA A 63 -5.54 -0.09 2.83
CA ALA A 63 -6.58 0.79 2.34
C ALA A 63 -6.54 0.89 0.82
N TRP A 64 -7.70 1.18 0.22
CA TRP A 64 -7.84 1.42 -1.21
C TRP A 64 -8.66 2.68 -1.45
N VAL A 65 -8.38 3.34 -2.56
CA VAL A 65 -9.16 4.46 -3.08
C VAL A 65 -9.49 4.20 -4.54
N TYR A 66 -10.75 4.43 -4.89
CA TYR A 66 -11.25 4.42 -6.25
C TYR A 66 -11.65 5.85 -6.62
N PRO A 67 -10.74 6.63 -7.23
CA PRO A 67 -10.97 8.04 -7.47
C PRO A 67 -12.16 8.33 -8.37
N PHE A 68 -12.46 7.43 -9.33
CA PHE A 68 -13.56 7.61 -10.28
C PHE A 68 -14.93 7.52 -9.59
N GLY A 69 -15.11 6.53 -8.71
CA GLY A 69 -16.34 6.36 -7.94
C GLY A 69 -16.35 7.09 -6.60
N ASN A 70 -15.31 7.88 -6.30
CA ASN A 70 -15.14 8.59 -5.03
C ASN A 70 -15.34 7.70 -3.79
N ASN A 71 -14.84 6.47 -3.85
CA ASN A 71 -15.00 5.48 -2.80
C ASN A 71 -13.65 5.08 -2.21
N THR A 72 -13.65 4.69 -0.94
CA THR A 72 -12.47 4.22 -0.22
C THR A 72 -12.83 3.05 0.67
N GLY A 73 -11.91 2.11 0.83
CA GLY A 73 -12.05 1.02 1.78
C GLY A 73 -10.80 0.85 2.63
N TYR A 74 -10.97 0.27 3.81
CA TYR A 74 -9.90 0.04 4.79
C TYR A 74 -9.97 -1.39 5.29
N ALA A 75 -8.82 -2.00 5.56
CA ALA A 75 -8.77 -3.25 6.29
C ALA A 75 -9.20 -3.01 7.76
N PRO A 76 -9.92 -3.96 8.40
CA PRO A 76 -10.46 -3.77 9.74
C PRO A 76 -9.44 -3.29 10.81
N PRO A 77 -8.19 -3.79 10.84
CA PRO A 77 -7.19 -3.34 11.81
C PRO A 77 -6.74 -1.86 11.63
N PHE A 78 -6.99 -1.29 10.45
CA PHE A 78 -6.54 0.05 10.09
C PHE A 78 -7.68 1.06 9.97
N GLN A 79 -8.93 0.62 10.03
CA GLN A 79 -10.10 1.46 9.77
C GLN A 79 -10.18 2.71 10.68
N SER A 80 -9.74 2.61 11.94
CA SER A 80 -9.74 3.74 12.89
C SER A 80 -8.50 4.62 12.83
N ARG A 81 -7.45 4.18 12.12
CA ARG A 81 -6.12 4.81 12.15
C ARG A 81 -5.58 5.19 10.78
N ALA A 82 -6.20 4.76 9.69
CA ALA A 82 -5.80 5.07 8.33
C ALA A 82 -6.70 6.13 7.71
N THR A 83 -6.12 7.02 6.92
CA THR A 83 -6.84 7.99 6.10
C THR A 83 -6.22 8.00 4.72
N ILE A 84 -6.97 7.55 3.70
CA ILE A 84 -6.53 7.53 2.31
C ILE A 84 -7.23 8.63 1.51
N SER A 85 -6.53 9.23 0.56
CA SER A 85 -7.06 10.26 -0.34
C SER A 85 -6.35 10.24 -1.68
N ALA A 86 -7.00 10.80 -2.71
CA ALA A 86 -6.45 10.94 -4.05
C ALA A 86 -6.59 12.38 -4.54
N ASP A 87 -5.48 12.96 -5.02
CA ASP A 87 -5.43 14.25 -5.71
C ASP A 87 -5.30 14.00 -7.21
N LYS A 88 -6.43 14.14 -7.91
CA LYS A 88 -6.56 13.90 -9.36
C LYS A 88 -5.71 14.87 -10.18
N ALA A 89 -5.65 16.13 -9.76
CA ALA A 89 -4.89 17.17 -10.45
C ALA A 89 -3.38 16.92 -10.36
N LYS A 90 -2.91 16.50 -9.17
CA LYS A 90 -1.48 16.22 -8.94
C LYS A 90 -1.07 14.77 -9.25
N LYS A 91 -2.01 13.91 -9.64
CA LYS A 91 -1.81 12.47 -9.86
C LYS A 91 -1.16 11.78 -8.66
N LYS A 92 -1.65 12.11 -7.46
CA LYS A 92 -1.11 11.60 -6.19
C LYS A 92 -2.14 10.84 -5.40
N VAL A 93 -1.73 9.73 -4.81
CA VAL A 93 -2.49 9.02 -3.78
C VAL A 93 -1.72 9.18 -2.47
N SER A 94 -2.42 9.54 -1.41
CA SER A 94 -1.82 9.76 -0.10
C SER A 94 -2.51 8.91 0.96
N LEU A 95 -1.71 8.27 1.81
CA LEU A 95 -2.17 7.53 2.98
C LEU A 95 -1.54 8.14 4.22
N ARG A 96 -2.34 8.41 5.24
CA ARG A 96 -1.86 8.79 6.56
C ARG A 96 -2.23 7.72 7.56
N LEU A 97 -1.23 7.15 8.22
CA LEU A 97 -1.42 6.25 9.35
C LEU A 97 -1.21 7.02 10.65
N HIS A 98 -2.14 6.89 11.58
CA HIS A 98 -2.14 7.51 12.89
C HIS A 98 -1.80 6.50 13.97
N ALA A 99 -1.26 6.99 15.09
CA ALA A 99 -0.92 6.17 16.27
C ALA A 99 -0.11 4.91 15.91
N LEU A 100 1.05 5.11 15.29
CA LEU A 100 1.94 4.01 14.91
C LEU A 100 2.40 3.23 16.14
N THR A 101 2.59 1.94 15.95
CA THR A 101 3.14 1.02 16.95
C THR A 101 4.31 0.25 16.35
N ALA A 102 5.05 -0.51 17.16
CA ALA A 102 6.15 -1.35 16.66
C ALA A 102 5.68 -2.34 15.57
N ILE A 103 4.42 -2.80 15.65
CA ILE A 103 3.77 -3.69 14.67
C ILE A 103 3.59 -3.01 13.30
N ASP A 104 3.64 -1.68 13.26
CA ASP A 104 3.55 -0.91 12.01
C ASP A 104 4.90 -0.74 11.30
N THR A 105 5.97 -1.35 11.80
CA THR A 105 7.27 -1.40 11.12
C THR A 105 7.21 -2.37 9.94
N ALA A 106 7.12 -1.85 8.73
CA ALA A 106 6.98 -2.62 7.50
C ALA A 106 7.46 -1.81 6.29
N THR A 107 7.63 -2.46 5.14
CA THR A 107 7.83 -1.78 3.86
C THR A 107 6.47 -1.51 3.23
N TYR A 108 6.19 -0.25 2.88
CA TYR A 108 4.90 0.16 2.34
C TYR A 108 4.95 0.31 0.83
N PHE A 109 3.95 -0.22 0.13
CA PHE A 109 3.82 -0.20 -1.31
C PHE A 109 2.49 0.39 -1.74
N CYS A 110 2.52 1.04 -2.89
CA CYS A 110 1.35 1.52 -3.62
C CYS A 110 1.14 0.60 -4.82
N ALA A 111 -0.06 0.04 -4.97
CA ALA A 111 -0.39 -0.93 -6.01
C ALA A 111 -1.65 -0.51 -6.76
N ARG A 112 -1.65 -0.71 -8.07
CA ARG A 112 -2.84 -0.54 -8.93
C ARG A 112 -3.55 -1.87 -9.04
N GLN A 113 -4.86 -1.92 -8.84
CA GLN A 113 -5.66 -3.11 -9.13
C GLN A 113 -6.76 -2.79 -10.14
N HIS A 114 -7.11 -3.78 -10.95
CA HIS A 114 -8.18 -3.67 -11.93
C HIS A 114 -9.53 -3.92 -11.25
N THR A 115 -10.41 -2.94 -11.32
CA THR A 115 -11.80 -3.08 -10.89
C THR A 115 -12.56 -3.78 -12.00
N ILE A 116 -12.63 -5.12 -11.98
CA ILE A 116 -13.58 -5.84 -12.84
C ILE A 116 -14.98 -5.50 -12.30
N LYS A 117 -15.67 -4.54 -12.92
CA LYS A 117 -17.10 -4.37 -12.67
C LYS A 117 -17.77 -5.68 -13.08
N SER A 118 -18.43 -6.37 -12.15
CA SER A 118 -19.50 -7.28 -12.55
C SER A 118 -20.43 -6.47 -13.45
N MET A 119 -20.67 -6.94 -14.67
CA MET A 119 -21.75 -6.40 -15.49
C MET A 119 -23.00 -6.41 -14.59
N GLU A 120 -23.53 -5.25 -14.24
CA GLU A 120 -24.91 -5.16 -13.80
C GLU A 120 -25.73 -5.67 -14.98
N ALA A 121 -26.11 -6.94 -14.96
CA ALA A 121 -27.23 -7.40 -15.75
C ALA A 121 -28.44 -6.65 -15.17
N GLU A 122 -28.88 -5.62 -15.88
CA GLU A 122 -30.13 -4.94 -15.60
C GLU A 122 -31.23 -6.01 -15.57
N ALA A 123 -31.68 -6.38 -14.38
CA ALA A 123 -32.81 -7.29 -14.21
C ALA A 123 -34.08 -6.53 -14.63
N ALA A 124 -34.37 -6.53 -15.93
CA ALA A 124 -35.65 -6.09 -16.45
C ALA A 124 -36.74 -7.08 -15.98
N GLN A 125 -37.39 -6.78 -14.87
CA GLN A 125 -38.63 -7.43 -14.46
C GLN A 125 -39.71 -7.05 -15.48
N LYS A 126 -39.89 -7.86 -16.53
CA LYS A 126 -41.06 -7.75 -17.40
C LYS A 126 -42.26 -8.26 -16.63
N VAL A 127 -42.94 -7.37 -15.90
CA VAL A 127 -44.26 -7.67 -15.33
C VAL A 127 -45.23 -7.78 -16.51
N GLY A 128 -45.44 -9.00 -16.97
CA GLY A 128 -46.54 -9.31 -17.87
C GLY A 128 -47.84 -9.13 -17.09
N GLY A 129 -48.51 -8.00 -17.29
CA GLY A 129 -49.89 -7.83 -16.85
C GLY A 129 -50.78 -8.76 -17.67
N LEU A 130 -51.44 -9.70 -16.99
CA LEU A 130 -52.61 -10.41 -17.54
C LEU A 130 -53.74 -9.38 -17.68
N LEU A 131 -54.10 -9.09 -18.92
CA LEU A 131 -55.35 -8.43 -19.26
C LEU A 131 -56.48 -9.42 -18.96
N TRP A 132 -57.47 -8.96 -18.19
CA TRP A 132 -58.83 -9.51 -18.24
C TRP A 132 -59.61 -8.76 -19.31
#